data_AF-W2WTE6-F1
#
_entry.id   AF-W2WTE6-F1
#
_cell.length_a   1.000
_cell.length_b   1.000
_cell.length_c   1.000
_cell.angle_alpha   90.00
_cell.angle_beta   90.00
_cell.angle_gamma   90.00
#
_symmetry.space_group_name_H-M   'P 1'
#
loop_
_entity.id
_entity.type
_entity.pdbx_description
1 polymer ?
#
loop_
_entity_poly.entity_id
_entity_poly.type
_entity_poly.pdbx_seq_one_letter_code
_entity_poly.pdbx_strand_id
1 'polypeptide(L)'
;MLTIFYPCFALRSLVYTHTQTLPVWAKELKQLEYLHVEGKMTIGLVKLPDDMFDEMSSLTTLHLGSNLALTQLPSFHGLTSLEMLVVAVSLSLLELPAFDSLYKLERLIIGIMPQLDSLPDFLPIHDLKSFVIMDRGMWCCNGFLGECDLQNPLCGVHPVWGSPAASCLPANRTASRATLDAIAKFSKSVCGGLLRPTDDQPPPTEESMTSCGGILYRQCELPGIPKAICYNARFMGTACTPSKYPIEMRRRQIAQGVDDPCTPVYEAWLGCK
;
A
#
# COMPACT_ATOMS: atom_id res chain seq x y z
N MET A 1 -12.97 29.58 -3.15
CA MET A 1 -12.27 30.33 -4.22
C MET A 1 -11.12 31.08 -3.56
N LEU A 2 -9.96 30.44 -3.44
CA LEU A 2 -8.74 31.06 -2.92
C LEU A 2 -7.88 31.36 -4.14
N THR A 3 -8.04 32.57 -4.66
CA THR A 3 -7.19 33.16 -5.68
C THR A 3 -5.97 33.71 -4.95
N ILE A 4 -4.82 33.04 -5.07
CA ILE A 4 -3.53 33.63 -4.70
C ILE A 4 -2.71 33.72 -5.99
N PHE A 5 -2.71 34.92 -6.57
CA PHE A 5 -1.76 35.37 -7.57
C PHE A 5 -0.44 35.71 -6.85
N TYR A 6 0.50 34.78 -6.85
CA TYR A 6 1.94 35.03 -6.89
C TYR A 6 2.55 33.81 -7.59
N PRO A 7 3.53 33.96 -8.49
CA PRO A 7 4.15 32.80 -9.12
C PRO A 7 4.94 32.06 -8.04
N CYS A 8 4.40 30.96 -7.53
CA CYS A 8 5.02 30.14 -6.50
C CYS A 8 6.13 29.26 -7.11
N PHE A 9 7.04 29.85 -7.90
CA PHE A 9 8.11 29.13 -8.60
C PHE A 9 9.16 28.53 -7.65
N ALA A 10 9.11 28.86 -6.36
CA ALA A 10 10.00 28.34 -5.32
C ALA A 10 9.36 27.25 -4.45
N LEU A 11 8.13 26.80 -4.73
CA LEU A 11 7.49 25.76 -3.93
C LEU A 11 8.20 24.41 -4.15
N ARG A 12 8.80 23.87 -3.09
CA ARG A 12 9.49 22.56 -3.11
C ARG A 12 8.61 21.40 -2.64
N SER A 13 7.53 21.68 -1.91
CA SER A 13 6.64 20.65 -1.38
C SER A 13 5.18 21.03 -1.58
N LEU A 14 4.42 20.09 -2.14
CA LEU A 14 2.98 20.23 -2.35
C LEU A 14 2.27 19.03 -1.73
N VAL A 15 1.37 19.31 -0.79
CA VAL A 15 0.55 18.31 -0.14
C VAL A 15 -0.91 18.66 -0.35
N TYR A 16 -1.64 17.75 -1.00
CA TYR A 16 -3.08 17.84 -1.17
C TYR A 16 -3.77 16.68 -0.48
N THR A 17 -4.93 16.97 0.09
CA THR A 17 -5.82 15.94 0.60
C THR A 17 -7.21 16.13 0.02
N HIS A 18 -7.96 15.04 -0.20
CA HIS A 18 -9.37 15.07 -0.59
C HIS A 18 -9.67 15.81 -1.90
N THR A 19 -8.71 15.84 -2.83
CA THR A 19 -8.88 16.52 -4.12
C THR A 19 -9.18 15.53 -5.24
N GLN A 20 -10.05 15.91 -6.17
CA GLN A 20 -10.38 15.09 -7.35
C GLN A 20 -9.50 15.40 -8.56
N THR A 21 -8.92 16.60 -8.60
CA THR A 21 -7.98 17.07 -9.64
C THR A 21 -6.92 17.95 -9.00
N LEU A 22 -5.78 18.11 -9.68
CA LEU A 22 -4.84 19.17 -9.33
C LEU A 22 -5.17 20.43 -10.15
N PRO A 23 -4.97 21.63 -9.58
CA PRO A 23 -5.06 22.86 -10.36
C PRO A 23 -4.10 22.84 -11.54
N VAL A 24 -4.49 23.44 -12.67
CA VAL A 24 -3.69 23.42 -13.91
C VAL A 24 -2.29 24.02 -13.75
N TRP A 25 -2.10 24.95 -12.83
CA TRP A 25 -0.80 25.55 -12.53
C TRP A 25 0.15 24.60 -11.79
N ALA A 26 -0.32 23.46 -11.27
CA ALA A 26 0.53 22.53 -10.51
C ALA A 26 1.71 21.99 -11.34
N LYS A 27 1.53 21.85 -12.66
CA LYS A 27 2.61 21.46 -13.59
C LYS A 27 3.69 22.54 -13.80
N GLU A 28 3.40 23.79 -13.43
CA GLU A 28 4.35 24.90 -13.52
C GLU A 28 5.39 24.87 -12.39
N LEU A 29 5.21 24.00 -11.38
CA LEU A 29 6.12 23.83 -10.25
C LEU A 29 7.34 22.96 -10.61
N LYS A 30 8.20 23.46 -11.51
CA LYS A 30 9.38 22.73 -12.03
C LYS A 30 10.46 22.44 -10.97
N GLN A 31 10.41 23.14 -9.84
CA GLN A 31 11.32 22.98 -8.70
C GLN A 31 10.70 22.15 -7.56
N LEU A 32 9.55 21.50 -7.81
CA LEU A 32 8.89 20.66 -6.82
C LEU A 32 9.75 19.42 -6.54
N GLU A 33 10.02 19.16 -5.26
CA GLU A 33 10.80 18.03 -4.78
C GLU A 33 9.92 16.96 -4.13
N TYR A 34 8.78 17.37 -3.56
CA TYR A 34 7.86 16.51 -2.83
C TYR A 34 6.42 16.75 -3.27
N LEU A 35 5.76 15.70 -3.75
CA LEU A 35 4.33 15.70 -4.06
C LEU A 35 3.63 14.57 -3.29
N HIS A 36 2.71 14.94 -2.40
CA HIS A 36 1.82 14.00 -1.73
C HIS A 36 0.36 14.35 -1.99
N VAL A 37 -0.39 13.42 -2.57
CA VAL A 37 -1.84 13.52 -2.74
C VAL A 37 -2.52 12.36 -2.01
N GLU A 38 -3.30 12.69 -0.98
CA GLU A 38 -4.03 11.72 -0.17
C GLU A 38 -5.55 11.87 -0.35
N GLY A 39 -6.21 10.84 -0.84
CA GLY A 39 -7.67 10.78 -0.86
C GLY A 39 -8.28 10.25 0.44
N LYS A 40 -9.56 9.90 0.34
CA LYS A 40 -10.37 9.13 1.28
C LYS A 40 -11.13 8.08 0.49
N MET A 41 -11.71 7.12 1.19
CA MET A 41 -12.61 6.12 0.61
C MET A 41 -13.77 6.71 -0.22
N THR A 42 -14.17 7.96 0.03
CA THR A 42 -15.29 8.63 -0.66
C THR A 42 -14.87 9.72 -1.64
N ILE A 43 -13.64 10.23 -1.55
CA ILE A 43 -13.16 11.34 -2.39
C ILE A 43 -11.65 11.24 -2.56
N GLY A 44 -11.18 11.22 -3.79
CA GLY A 44 -9.76 11.17 -4.12
C GLY A 44 -9.55 11.56 -5.59
N LEU A 45 -8.29 11.58 -5.99
CA LEU A 45 -7.87 11.98 -7.33
C LEU A 45 -8.52 11.07 -8.37
N VAL A 46 -9.10 11.65 -9.41
CA VAL A 46 -9.77 10.90 -10.50
C VAL A 46 -8.92 10.94 -11.76
N LYS A 47 -8.23 12.06 -12.02
CA LYS A 47 -7.32 12.22 -13.15
C LYS A 47 -6.21 13.21 -12.82
N LEU A 48 -5.02 12.96 -13.36
CA LEU A 48 -3.95 13.94 -13.51
C LEU A 48 -3.85 14.39 -14.99
N PRO A 49 -3.41 15.62 -15.26
CA PRO A 49 -3.04 16.02 -16.61
C PRO A 49 -1.99 15.08 -17.20
N ASP A 50 -2.12 14.77 -18.49
CA ASP A 50 -1.25 13.79 -19.16
C ASP A 50 0.23 14.26 -19.18
N ASP A 51 0.44 15.58 -19.14
CA ASP A 51 1.74 16.28 -19.13
C ASP A 51 2.20 16.71 -17.72
N MET A 52 1.55 16.22 -16.65
CA MET A 52 1.77 16.71 -15.28
C MET A 52 3.23 16.61 -14.83
N PHE A 53 3.96 15.58 -15.27
CA PHE A 53 5.31 15.26 -14.79
C PHE A 53 6.43 15.56 -15.78
N ASP A 54 6.12 16.08 -16.97
CA ASP A 54 7.08 16.25 -18.07
C ASP A 54 8.27 17.15 -17.70
N GLU A 55 8.03 18.19 -16.91
CA GLU A 55 9.05 19.17 -16.49
C GLU A 55 9.37 19.11 -14.98
N MET A 56 9.10 17.97 -14.32
CA MET A 56 9.30 17.78 -12.87
C MET A 56 10.61 17.05 -12.53
N SER A 57 11.71 17.45 -13.15
CA SER A 57 13.03 16.80 -12.96
C SER A 57 13.62 16.94 -11.55
N SER A 58 13.11 17.88 -10.75
CA SER A 58 13.50 18.07 -9.35
C SER A 58 12.75 17.16 -8.37
N LEU A 59 11.70 16.46 -8.81
CA LEU A 59 10.85 15.67 -7.94
C LEU A 59 11.59 14.44 -7.42
N THR A 60 11.74 14.34 -6.10
CA THR A 60 12.43 13.22 -5.43
C THR A 60 11.44 12.25 -4.79
N THR A 61 10.27 12.74 -4.37
CA THR A 61 9.22 11.93 -3.72
C THR A 61 7.87 12.16 -4.37
N LEU A 62 7.25 11.08 -4.85
CA LEU A 62 5.87 11.05 -5.31
C LEU A 62 5.07 10.06 -4.46
N HIS A 63 4.07 10.57 -3.74
CA HIS A 63 3.16 9.78 -2.93
C HIS A 63 1.72 10.02 -3.36
N LEU A 64 1.06 8.97 -3.87
CA LEU A 64 -0.36 8.97 -4.23
C LEU A 64 -1.08 7.91 -3.40
N GLY A 65 -1.89 8.34 -2.44
CA GLY A 65 -2.62 7.48 -1.51
C GLY A 65 -4.13 7.64 -1.62
N SER A 66 -4.89 6.56 -1.44
CA SER A 66 -6.35 6.59 -1.30
C SER A 66 -7.10 7.21 -2.49
N ASN A 67 -6.61 7.00 -3.71
CA ASN A 67 -7.18 7.55 -4.94
C ASN A 67 -7.95 6.47 -5.72
N LEU A 68 -9.07 6.01 -5.15
CA LEU A 68 -9.79 4.82 -5.60
C LEU A 68 -10.25 4.88 -7.06
N ALA A 69 -10.65 6.06 -7.53
CA ALA A 69 -11.20 6.28 -8.87
C ALA A 69 -10.13 6.59 -9.95
N LEU A 70 -8.86 6.74 -9.56
CA LEU A 70 -7.79 6.99 -10.50
C LEU A 70 -7.52 5.74 -11.35
N THR A 71 -7.72 5.85 -12.65
CA THR A 71 -7.57 4.71 -13.58
C THR A 71 -6.21 4.64 -14.25
N GLN A 72 -5.53 5.78 -14.39
CA GLN A 72 -4.26 5.93 -15.10
C GLN A 72 -3.39 7.01 -14.46
N LEU A 73 -2.08 6.86 -14.62
CA LEU A 73 -1.08 7.85 -14.27
C LEU A 73 -0.42 8.42 -15.54
N PRO A 74 -0.04 9.71 -15.54
CA PRO A 74 0.72 10.30 -16.63
C PRO A 74 2.14 9.73 -16.66
N SER A 75 2.85 9.96 -17.77
CA SER A 75 4.21 9.45 -17.98
C SER A 75 5.17 9.90 -16.88
N PHE A 76 6.11 9.03 -16.52
CA PHE A 76 7.19 9.35 -15.57
C PHE A 76 8.48 9.83 -16.25
N HIS A 77 8.47 10.09 -17.56
CA HIS A 77 9.66 10.44 -18.32
C HIS A 77 10.42 11.67 -17.77
N GLY A 78 9.71 12.68 -17.25
CA GLY A 78 10.33 13.85 -16.64
C GLY A 78 10.91 13.64 -15.24
N LEU A 79 10.55 12.54 -14.55
CA LEU A 79 10.85 12.28 -13.12
C LEU A 79 12.26 11.71 -12.88
N THR A 80 13.25 12.35 -13.50
CA THR A 80 14.64 11.90 -13.53
C THR A 80 15.36 11.92 -12.17
N SER A 81 14.85 12.67 -11.18
CA SER A 81 15.40 12.68 -9.82
C SER A 81 14.60 11.89 -8.80
N LEU A 82 13.62 11.08 -9.24
CA LEU A 82 12.72 10.39 -8.31
C LEU A 82 13.46 9.30 -7.54
N GLU A 83 13.47 9.41 -6.20
CA GLU A 83 14.09 8.48 -5.27
C GLU A 83 13.04 7.59 -4.58
N MET A 84 11.83 8.10 -4.37
CA MET A 84 10.73 7.40 -3.71
C MET A 84 9.43 7.52 -4.50
N LEU A 85 8.87 6.36 -4.84
CA LEU A 85 7.52 6.24 -5.39
C LEU A 85 6.64 5.41 -4.45
N VAL A 86 5.54 6.02 -4.01
CA VAL A 86 4.49 5.35 -3.23
C VAL A 86 3.17 5.50 -3.95
N VAL A 87 2.57 4.39 -4.36
CA VAL A 87 1.19 4.35 -4.87
C VAL A 87 0.42 3.35 -4.02
N ALA A 88 -0.58 3.85 -3.30
CA ALA A 88 -1.33 3.06 -2.33
C ALA A 88 -2.84 3.28 -2.48
N VAL A 89 -3.61 2.20 -2.33
CA VAL A 89 -5.08 2.21 -2.32
C VAL A 89 -5.64 2.84 -3.61
N SER A 90 -5.27 2.22 -4.73
CA SER A 90 -5.71 2.59 -6.07
C SER A 90 -6.45 1.40 -6.70
N LEU A 91 -7.76 1.33 -6.47
CA LEU A 91 -8.58 0.17 -6.83
C LEU A 91 -8.93 0.07 -8.32
N SER A 92 -8.82 1.17 -9.06
CA SER A 92 -9.12 1.25 -10.49
C SER A 92 -7.90 1.41 -11.38
N LEU A 93 -6.70 1.57 -10.81
CA LEU A 93 -5.46 1.76 -11.57
C LEU A 93 -5.02 0.42 -12.19
N LEU A 94 -4.93 0.39 -13.52
CA LEU A 94 -4.69 -0.85 -14.27
C LEU A 94 -3.21 -1.12 -14.52
N GLU A 95 -2.42 -0.06 -14.69
CA GLU A 95 -1.00 -0.15 -15.03
C GLU A 95 -0.22 1.01 -14.40
N LEU A 96 1.08 0.80 -14.24
CA LEU A 96 2.03 1.86 -13.91
C LEU A 96 2.72 2.33 -15.19
N PRO A 97 3.05 3.63 -15.31
CA PRO A 97 3.87 4.15 -16.40
C PRO A 97 5.24 3.48 -16.45
N ALA A 98 5.88 3.49 -17.62
CA ALA A 98 7.23 2.95 -17.80
C ALA A 98 8.25 3.64 -16.88
N PHE A 99 9.25 2.88 -16.43
CA PHE A 99 10.29 3.35 -15.51
C PHE A 99 11.58 3.77 -16.24
N ASP A 100 11.52 4.01 -17.55
CA ASP A 100 12.65 4.31 -18.44
C ASP A 100 13.56 5.45 -17.97
N SER A 101 13.02 6.38 -17.18
CA SER A 101 13.74 7.57 -16.67
C SER A 101 13.99 7.54 -15.15
N LEU A 102 13.61 6.47 -14.45
CA LEU A 102 13.68 6.37 -12.98
C LEU A 102 15.02 5.81 -12.48
N TYR A 103 16.14 6.31 -13.00
CA TYR A 103 17.48 5.77 -12.72
C TYR A 103 17.96 5.97 -11.27
N LYS A 104 17.34 6.90 -10.51
CA LYS A 104 17.61 7.16 -9.09
C LYS A 104 16.62 6.51 -8.12
N LEU A 105 15.67 5.70 -8.60
CA LEU A 105 14.64 5.16 -7.72
C LEU A 105 15.24 4.19 -6.70
N GLU A 106 15.16 4.56 -5.43
CA GLU A 106 15.70 3.76 -4.32
C GLU A 106 14.60 2.99 -3.58
N ARG A 107 13.36 3.53 -3.57
CA ARG A 107 12.25 3.00 -2.79
C ARG A 107 10.97 2.97 -3.59
N LEU A 108 10.42 1.77 -3.76
CA LEU A 108 9.13 1.54 -4.39
C LEU A 108 8.18 0.86 -3.40
N ILE A 109 7.03 1.50 -3.16
CA ILE A 109 5.95 0.94 -2.37
C ILE A 109 4.68 0.94 -3.21
N ILE A 110 4.14 -0.26 -3.45
CA ILE A 110 2.86 -0.46 -4.11
C ILE A 110 1.95 -1.14 -3.10
N GLY A 111 0.83 -0.53 -2.76
CA GLY A 111 -0.10 -1.09 -1.79
C GLY A 111 -1.52 -1.10 -2.32
N ILE A 112 -2.21 -2.23 -2.21
CA ILE A 112 -3.66 -2.31 -2.49
C ILE A 112 -3.98 -1.77 -3.89
N MET A 113 -3.44 -2.46 -4.90
CA MET A 113 -3.71 -2.18 -6.31
C MET A 113 -4.20 -3.46 -7.01
N PRO A 114 -5.42 -3.91 -6.67
CA PRO A 114 -5.86 -5.27 -7.00
C PRO A 114 -6.15 -5.49 -8.50
N GLN A 115 -6.03 -4.47 -9.35
CA GLN A 115 -6.18 -4.58 -10.81
C GLN A 115 -4.84 -4.64 -11.55
N LEU A 116 -3.72 -4.33 -10.89
CA LEU A 116 -2.42 -4.30 -11.53
C LEU A 116 -1.96 -5.72 -11.84
N ASP A 117 -1.84 -6.04 -13.13
CA ASP A 117 -1.52 -7.38 -13.62
C ASP A 117 0.00 -7.63 -13.77
N SER A 118 0.80 -6.58 -13.83
CA SER A 118 2.21 -6.62 -14.19
C SER A 118 2.96 -5.41 -13.63
N LEU A 119 4.29 -5.45 -13.72
CA LEU A 119 5.15 -4.35 -13.30
C LEU A 119 5.93 -3.78 -14.50
N PRO A 120 6.30 -2.49 -14.49
CA PRO A 120 7.23 -1.94 -15.46
C PRO A 120 8.60 -2.64 -15.43
N ASP A 121 9.39 -2.47 -16.48
CA ASP A 121 10.76 -2.97 -16.52
C ASP A 121 11.65 -2.22 -15.50
N PHE A 122 12.40 -2.96 -14.69
CA PHE A 122 13.31 -2.40 -13.70
C PHE A 122 14.75 -2.25 -14.23
N LEU A 123 15.01 -2.60 -15.49
CA LEU A 123 16.31 -2.42 -16.15
C LEU A 123 16.94 -1.03 -15.95
N PRO A 124 16.18 0.09 -15.99
CA PRO A 124 16.73 1.43 -15.78
C PRO A 124 17.14 1.72 -14.32
N ILE A 125 16.65 0.95 -13.34
CA ILE A 125 16.84 1.22 -11.91
C ILE A 125 18.15 0.61 -11.43
N HIS A 126 19.10 1.45 -10.98
CA HIS A 126 20.45 0.99 -10.64
C HIS A 126 20.66 0.66 -9.16
N ASP A 127 19.98 1.33 -8.23
CA ASP A 127 20.20 1.17 -6.78
C ASP A 127 18.89 1.05 -5.97
N LEU A 128 18.06 0.06 -6.33
CA LEU A 128 16.83 -0.19 -5.58
C LEU A 128 17.16 -0.76 -4.19
N LYS A 129 16.92 0.03 -3.14
CA LYS A 129 17.18 -0.30 -1.73
C LYS A 129 15.99 -0.95 -1.04
N SER A 130 14.77 -0.59 -1.43
CA SER A 130 13.54 -1.13 -0.87
C SER A 130 12.47 -1.32 -1.94
N PHE A 131 11.88 -2.50 -1.97
CA PHE A 131 10.69 -2.78 -2.79
C PHE A 131 9.67 -3.53 -1.95
N VAL A 132 8.52 -2.91 -1.73
CA VAL A 132 7.45 -3.46 -0.89
C VAL A 132 6.15 -3.47 -1.66
N ILE A 133 5.54 -4.65 -1.72
CA ILE A 133 4.17 -4.84 -2.13
C ILE A 133 3.34 -5.14 -0.90
N MET A 134 2.25 -4.39 -0.74
CA MET A 134 1.22 -4.71 0.24
C MET A 134 -0.03 -5.17 -0.50
N ASP A 135 -0.61 -6.26 -0.03
CA ASP A 135 -1.79 -6.91 -0.63
C ASP A 135 -1.48 -7.67 -1.94
N ARG A 136 -2.53 -7.96 -2.72
CA ARG A 136 -2.52 -8.75 -3.95
C ARG A 136 -1.58 -8.19 -5.03
N GLY A 137 -0.60 -9.01 -5.45
CA GLY A 137 0.13 -8.86 -6.71
C GLY A 137 -0.18 -10.00 -7.68
N MET A 138 -1.03 -9.76 -8.69
CA MET A 138 -1.44 -10.80 -9.66
C MET A 138 -0.26 -11.35 -10.47
N TRP A 139 0.76 -10.52 -10.70
CA TRP A 139 1.99 -10.91 -11.41
C TRP A 139 2.71 -12.11 -10.80
N CYS A 140 2.47 -12.39 -9.51
CA CYS A 140 3.03 -13.56 -8.82
C CYS A 140 2.44 -14.91 -9.28
N CYS A 141 1.36 -14.90 -10.06
CA CYS A 141 0.66 -16.12 -10.46
C CYS A 141 0.01 -16.08 -11.85
N ASN A 142 -0.10 -14.92 -12.50
CA ASN A 142 -0.71 -14.81 -13.82
C ASN A 142 0.25 -15.08 -15.00
N GLY A 143 1.47 -15.55 -14.72
CA GLY A 143 2.49 -15.84 -15.73
C GLY A 143 3.46 -14.68 -16.03
N PHE A 144 3.30 -13.50 -15.41
CA PHE A 144 4.25 -12.39 -15.62
C PHE A 144 5.67 -12.74 -15.16
N LEU A 145 5.80 -13.37 -13.99
CA LEU A 145 7.09 -13.74 -13.38
C LEU A 145 7.59 -15.14 -13.72
N GLY A 146 6.85 -15.89 -14.55
CA GLY A 146 7.16 -17.28 -14.83
C GLY A 146 5.92 -18.05 -15.28
N GLU A 147 5.75 -19.26 -14.78
CA GLU A 147 4.57 -20.08 -15.11
C GLU A 147 3.29 -19.50 -14.49
N CYS A 148 2.18 -19.61 -15.24
CA CYS A 148 0.89 -19.20 -14.74
C CYS A 148 0.30 -20.29 -13.82
N ASP A 149 -0.12 -19.88 -12.61
CA ASP A 149 -0.80 -20.72 -11.62
C ASP A 149 -2.06 -20.01 -11.09
N LEU A 150 -3.18 -20.24 -11.77
CA LEU A 150 -4.48 -19.67 -11.37
C LEU A 150 -5.07 -20.30 -10.10
N GLN A 151 -4.47 -21.35 -9.55
CA GLN A 151 -4.86 -21.90 -8.24
C GLN A 151 -4.26 -21.11 -7.08
N ASN A 152 -3.26 -20.27 -7.35
CA ASN A 152 -2.69 -19.38 -6.35
C ASN A 152 -3.77 -18.40 -5.83
N PRO A 153 -3.95 -18.25 -4.50
CA PRO A 153 -4.94 -17.32 -3.94
C PRO A 153 -4.79 -15.87 -4.40
N LEU A 154 -3.59 -15.43 -4.79
CA LEU A 154 -3.34 -14.09 -5.34
C LEU A 154 -3.99 -13.90 -6.73
N CYS A 155 -4.36 -14.96 -7.43
CA CYS A 155 -5.05 -14.90 -8.72
C CYS A 155 -6.57 -15.11 -8.61
N GLY A 156 -7.10 -15.48 -7.44
CA GLY A 156 -8.54 -15.60 -7.21
C GLY A 156 -9.28 -14.26 -7.11
N VAL A 157 -10.58 -14.29 -6.87
CA VAL A 157 -11.37 -13.09 -6.55
C VAL A 157 -10.86 -12.47 -5.25
N HIS A 158 -10.61 -11.17 -5.25
CA HIS A 158 -10.07 -10.49 -4.07
C HIS A 158 -11.10 -10.51 -2.92
N PRO A 159 -10.77 -11.03 -1.72
CA PRO A 159 -11.75 -11.28 -0.66
C PRO A 159 -12.25 -10.01 0.04
N VAL A 160 -11.45 -8.93 0.08
CA VAL A 160 -11.86 -7.62 0.62
C VAL A 160 -12.48 -6.73 -0.46
N TRP A 161 -11.76 -6.47 -1.55
CA TRP A 161 -12.17 -5.51 -2.58
C TRP A 161 -13.11 -6.06 -3.66
N GLY A 162 -13.35 -7.38 -3.70
CA GLY A 162 -14.21 -8.01 -4.72
C GLY A 162 -13.66 -7.96 -6.15
N SER A 163 -12.40 -7.55 -6.34
CA SER A 163 -11.78 -7.45 -7.66
C SER A 163 -11.71 -8.82 -8.36
N PRO A 164 -11.92 -8.88 -9.69
CA PRO A 164 -12.02 -10.16 -10.43
C PRO A 164 -10.78 -11.07 -10.29
N ALA A 165 -10.99 -12.35 -10.56
CA ALA A 165 -9.90 -13.30 -10.72
C ALA A 165 -9.01 -12.91 -11.92
N ALA A 166 -7.71 -13.21 -11.81
CA ALA A 166 -6.75 -12.97 -12.88
C ALA A 166 -6.89 -14.03 -13.98
N SER A 167 -6.45 -13.68 -15.19
CA SER A 167 -6.23 -14.62 -16.30
C SER A 167 -4.73 -14.73 -16.57
N CYS A 168 -4.29 -15.85 -17.15
CA CYS A 168 -2.91 -15.97 -17.61
C CYS A 168 -2.60 -14.93 -18.68
N LEU A 169 -1.46 -14.25 -18.54
CA LEU A 169 -0.96 -13.33 -19.55
C LEU A 169 -0.43 -14.09 -20.78
N PRO A 170 -0.45 -13.46 -21.97
CA PRO A 170 0.17 -14.03 -23.15
C PRO A 170 1.69 -14.12 -22.99
N ALA A 171 2.33 -15.06 -23.69
CA ALA A 171 3.76 -15.38 -23.53
C ALA A 171 4.73 -14.21 -23.82
N ASN A 172 4.27 -13.17 -24.52
CA ASN A 172 5.06 -11.96 -24.78
C ASN A 172 4.99 -10.90 -23.68
N ARG A 173 4.13 -11.09 -22.67
CA ARG A 173 3.98 -10.20 -21.51
C ARG A 173 4.64 -10.79 -20.28
N THR A 174 5.95 -10.92 -20.34
CA THR A 174 6.78 -11.47 -19.27
C THR A 174 7.75 -10.41 -18.72
N ALA A 175 8.16 -10.59 -17.47
CA ALA A 175 9.12 -9.72 -16.82
C ALA A 175 10.50 -9.81 -17.49
N SER A 176 11.19 -8.67 -17.57
CA SER A 176 12.59 -8.63 -17.98
C SER A 176 13.47 -9.35 -16.96
N ARG A 177 14.72 -9.65 -17.35
CA ARG A 177 15.70 -10.23 -16.43
C ARG A 177 15.95 -9.34 -15.22
N ALA A 178 16.05 -8.03 -15.42
CA ALA A 178 16.26 -7.07 -14.35
C ALA A 178 15.09 -7.02 -13.36
N THR A 179 13.85 -7.07 -13.86
CA THR A 179 12.65 -7.14 -13.02
C THR A 179 12.61 -8.44 -12.21
N LEU A 180 12.94 -9.59 -12.82
CA LEU A 180 13.04 -10.87 -12.10
C LEU A 180 14.10 -10.85 -11.00
N ASP A 181 15.29 -10.32 -11.28
CA ASP A 181 16.39 -10.24 -10.31
C ASP A 181 16.02 -9.31 -9.14
N ALA A 182 15.34 -8.20 -9.39
CA ALA A 182 14.82 -7.31 -8.34
C ALA A 182 13.77 -8.00 -7.46
N ILE A 183 12.84 -8.75 -8.07
CA ILE A 183 11.82 -9.48 -7.32
C ILE A 183 12.44 -10.59 -6.48
N ALA A 184 13.45 -11.28 -7.00
CA ALA A 184 14.20 -12.27 -6.22
C ALA A 184 14.88 -11.64 -5.00
N LYS A 185 15.53 -10.47 -5.18
CA LYS A 185 16.15 -9.68 -4.10
C LYS A 185 15.16 -9.32 -2.99
N PHE A 186 13.91 -9.02 -3.34
CA PHE A 186 12.85 -8.58 -2.42
C PHE A 186 11.71 -9.61 -2.24
N SER A 187 11.97 -10.89 -2.47
CA SER A 187 10.94 -11.95 -2.54
C SER A 187 9.99 -12.02 -1.33
N LYS A 188 10.49 -11.71 -0.13
CA LYS A 188 9.69 -11.70 1.12
C LYS A 188 8.60 -10.62 1.16
N SER A 189 8.75 -9.54 0.38
CA SER A 189 7.85 -8.38 0.39
C SER A 189 7.06 -8.22 -0.90
N VAL A 190 7.22 -9.09 -1.90
CA VAL A 190 6.58 -8.93 -3.23
C VAL A 190 5.40 -9.87 -3.44
N CYS A 191 5.49 -11.14 -3.02
CA CYS A 191 4.46 -12.16 -3.26
C CYS A 191 3.91 -12.80 -1.95
N GLY A 192 3.90 -12.02 -0.86
CA GLY A 192 3.79 -12.58 0.50
C GLY A 192 2.40 -12.60 1.14
N GLY A 193 1.43 -11.79 0.72
CA GLY A 193 0.16 -11.69 1.45
C GLY A 193 -1.01 -11.05 0.69
N LEU A 194 -2.17 -11.67 0.86
CA LEU A 194 -3.47 -11.17 0.41
C LEU A 194 -4.23 -10.62 1.62
N LEU A 195 -4.71 -9.39 1.57
CA LEU A 195 -5.56 -8.83 2.63
C LEU A 195 -6.84 -9.65 2.71
N ARG A 196 -7.15 -10.13 3.92
CA ARG A 196 -8.40 -10.82 4.23
C ARG A 196 -9.31 -9.94 5.07
N PRO A 197 -10.63 -10.19 5.10
CA PRO A 197 -11.55 -9.46 5.98
C PRO A 197 -11.15 -9.49 7.47
N THR A 198 -10.46 -10.53 7.93
CA THR A 198 -9.91 -10.62 9.30
C THR A 198 -8.70 -9.73 9.54
N ASP A 199 -7.98 -9.35 8.47
CA ASP A 199 -6.85 -8.41 8.52
C ASP A 199 -7.35 -6.97 8.50
N ASP A 200 -8.54 -6.71 7.95
CA ASP A 200 -9.18 -5.41 8.04
C ASP A 200 -9.63 -5.16 9.48
N GLN A 201 -9.23 -4.01 10.01
CA GLN A 201 -9.52 -3.60 11.36
C GLN A 201 -10.50 -2.45 11.28
N PRO A 202 -11.82 -2.72 11.43
CA PRO A 202 -12.78 -1.64 11.44
C PRO A 202 -12.42 -0.66 12.57
N PRO A 203 -12.71 0.63 12.40
CA PRO A 203 -12.58 1.59 13.48
C PRO A 203 -13.29 1.05 14.75
N PRO A 204 -12.72 1.29 15.94
CA PRO A 204 -13.37 0.92 17.20
C PRO A 204 -14.81 1.40 17.26
N THR A 205 -15.74 0.50 17.60
CA THR A 205 -17.11 0.85 17.93
C THR A 205 -17.25 0.93 19.45
N GLU A 206 -18.28 1.60 19.94
CA GLU A 206 -18.57 1.66 21.37
C GLU A 206 -18.71 0.26 21.99
N GLU A 207 -19.37 -0.65 21.27
CA GLU A 207 -19.55 -2.05 21.65
C GLU A 207 -18.20 -2.78 21.76
N SER A 208 -17.33 -2.66 20.74
CA SER A 208 -16.04 -3.36 20.73
C SER A 208 -15.05 -2.80 21.74
N MET A 209 -15.16 -1.53 22.11
CA MET A 209 -14.38 -0.92 23.20
C MET A 209 -14.89 -1.35 24.58
N THR A 210 -16.21 -1.38 24.76
CA THR A 210 -16.84 -1.77 26.03
C THR A 210 -16.52 -3.22 26.38
N SER A 211 -16.53 -4.12 25.39
CA SER A 211 -16.13 -5.52 25.56
C SER A 211 -14.66 -5.71 25.91
N CYS A 212 -13.85 -4.64 25.82
CA CYS A 212 -12.44 -4.61 26.19
C CYS A 212 -12.13 -3.80 27.45
N GLY A 213 -13.03 -2.93 27.92
CA GLY A 213 -12.90 -2.22 29.19
C GLY A 213 -11.52 -1.56 29.41
N GLY A 214 -10.85 -1.14 28.34
CA GLY A 214 -9.51 -0.57 28.36
C GLY A 214 -8.34 -1.54 28.61
N ILE A 215 -8.59 -2.84 28.81
CA ILE A 215 -7.55 -3.83 29.16
C ILE A 215 -7.00 -4.46 27.88
N LEU A 216 -5.70 -4.30 27.64
CA LEU A 216 -4.99 -4.92 26.52
C LEU A 216 -4.84 -6.43 26.71
N TYR A 217 -4.76 -7.14 25.58
CA TYR A 217 -4.46 -8.58 25.48
C TYR A 217 -5.46 -9.55 26.11
N ARG A 218 -6.51 -9.06 26.77
CA ARG A 218 -7.62 -9.92 27.21
C ARG A 218 -8.31 -10.53 25.99
N GLN A 219 -8.76 -11.78 26.15
CA GLN A 219 -9.59 -12.42 25.13
C GLN A 219 -10.97 -11.74 25.07
N CYS A 220 -11.49 -11.59 23.86
CA CYS A 220 -12.85 -11.10 23.62
C CYS A 220 -13.50 -11.91 22.49
N GLU A 221 -14.79 -11.70 22.27
CA GLU A 221 -15.58 -12.43 21.27
C GLU A 221 -16.20 -11.45 20.27
N LEU A 222 -16.19 -11.83 19.00
CA LEU A 222 -16.93 -11.16 17.93
C LEU A 222 -17.86 -12.19 17.26
N PRO A 223 -18.96 -11.76 16.63
CA PRO A 223 -19.85 -12.67 15.91
C PRO A 223 -19.06 -13.57 14.93
N GLY A 224 -19.08 -14.88 15.16
CA GLY A 224 -18.37 -15.88 14.34
C GLY A 224 -16.87 -16.02 14.62
N ILE A 225 -16.28 -15.25 15.54
CA ILE A 225 -14.86 -15.28 15.88
C ILE A 225 -14.71 -15.41 17.41
N PRO A 226 -14.65 -16.65 17.94
CA PRO A 226 -14.65 -16.91 19.39
C PRO A 226 -13.30 -16.63 20.09
N LYS A 227 -12.25 -16.31 19.32
CA LYS A 227 -10.90 -16.04 19.84
C LYS A 227 -10.36 -14.75 19.24
N ALA A 228 -10.98 -13.63 19.60
CA ALA A 228 -10.50 -12.29 19.32
C ALA A 228 -9.68 -11.75 20.51
N ILE A 229 -8.95 -10.65 20.30
CA ILE A 229 -8.08 -10.03 21.31
C ILE A 229 -8.43 -8.55 21.48
N CYS A 230 -8.33 -8.03 22.69
CA CYS A 230 -8.39 -6.60 22.93
C CYS A 230 -7.05 -5.95 22.62
N TYR A 231 -7.03 -5.02 21.68
CA TYR A 231 -5.81 -4.37 21.24
C TYR A 231 -6.07 -2.93 20.82
N ASN A 232 -5.06 -2.06 20.94
CA ASN A 232 -5.10 -0.66 20.51
C ASN A 232 -4.45 -0.50 19.14
N ALA A 233 -5.12 -1.02 18.10
CA ALA A 233 -4.63 -0.86 16.74
C ALA A 233 -4.50 0.63 16.37
N ARG A 234 -3.35 1.03 15.81
CA ARG A 234 -3.07 2.40 15.34
C ARG A 234 -3.26 3.49 16.42
N PHE A 235 -2.97 3.17 17.69
CA PHE A 235 -3.17 4.10 18.82
C PHE A 235 -4.62 4.58 19.01
N MET A 236 -5.59 3.84 18.48
CA MET A 236 -7.01 4.08 18.76
C MET A 236 -7.40 3.47 20.12
N GLY A 237 -8.66 3.65 20.53
CA GLY A 237 -9.19 3.04 21.75
C GLY A 237 -9.02 1.51 21.74
N THR A 238 -8.75 0.92 22.91
CA THR A 238 -8.63 -0.54 23.07
C THR A 238 -9.96 -1.19 22.72
N ALA A 239 -9.97 -1.94 21.62
CA ALA A 239 -11.17 -2.56 21.08
C ALA A 239 -10.93 -4.03 20.74
N CYS A 240 -12.02 -4.78 20.71
CA CYS A 240 -11.98 -6.18 20.35
C CYS A 240 -11.71 -6.32 18.86
N THR A 241 -10.62 -7.01 18.51
CA THR A 241 -10.15 -7.17 17.14
C THR A 241 -10.12 -8.63 16.72
N PRO A 242 -10.56 -8.95 15.48
CA PRO A 242 -10.43 -10.29 14.91
C PRO A 242 -9.01 -10.61 14.41
N SER A 243 -8.07 -9.66 14.51
CA SER A 243 -6.72 -9.83 13.96
C SER A 243 -5.94 -10.88 14.73
N LYS A 244 -5.31 -11.80 13.99
CA LYS A 244 -4.37 -12.77 14.57
C LYS A 244 -3.01 -12.17 14.91
N TYR A 245 -2.62 -11.04 14.30
CA TYR A 245 -1.27 -10.49 14.44
C TYR A 245 -0.95 -10.05 15.88
N PRO A 246 -1.84 -9.33 16.59
CA PRO A 246 -1.58 -8.99 18.00
C PRO A 246 -1.50 -10.22 18.90
N ILE A 247 -2.24 -11.29 18.60
CA ILE A 247 -2.17 -12.58 19.31
C ILE A 247 -0.80 -13.22 19.13
N GLU A 248 -0.35 -13.37 17.89
CA GLU A 248 0.96 -13.96 17.57
C GLU A 248 2.11 -13.12 18.12
N MET A 249 1.99 -11.79 18.03
CA MET A 249 2.95 -10.83 18.58
C MET A 249 3.07 -10.98 20.09
N ARG A 250 1.95 -10.91 20.83
CA ARG A 250 2.00 -10.95 22.31
C ARG A 250 2.47 -12.31 22.84
N ARG A 251 2.11 -13.42 22.18
CA ARG A 251 2.66 -14.76 22.49
C ARG A 251 4.18 -14.79 22.40
N ARG A 252 4.76 -14.17 21.38
CA ARG A 252 6.23 -14.08 21.22
C ARG A 252 6.85 -13.19 22.30
N GLN A 253 6.23 -12.07 22.63
CA GLN A 253 6.71 -11.20 23.70
C GLN A 253 6.76 -11.93 25.05
N ILE A 254 5.69 -12.63 25.41
CA ILE A 254 5.61 -13.44 26.64
C ILE A 254 6.70 -14.52 26.64
N ALA A 255 6.83 -15.27 25.55
CA ALA A 255 7.82 -16.35 25.44
C ALA A 255 9.27 -15.86 25.54
N GLN A 256 9.54 -14.63 25.10
CA GLN A 256 10.88 -14.02 25.11
C GLN A 256 11.14 -13.19 26.37
N GLY A 257 10.13 -12.94 27.22
CA GLY A 257 10.26 -12.08 28.39
C GLY A 257 10.60 -10.64 28.04
N VAL A 258 10.08 -10.14 26.90
CA VAL A 258 10.30 -8.77 26.42
C VAL A 258 9.00 -7.96 26.55
N ASP A 259 9.14 -6.64 26.64
CA ASP A 259 8.03 -5.70 26.89
C ASP A 259 7.45 -5.82 28.32
N ASP A 260 6.33 -5.15 28.57
CA ASP A 260 5.65 -5.16 29.87
C ASP A 260 5.32 -6.60 30.32
N PRO A 261 5.52 -6.92 31.62
CA PRO A 261 5.16 -8.21 32.20
C PRO A 261 3.70 -8.57 31.90
N CYS A 262 3.47 -9.82 31.53
CA CYS A 262 2.11 -10.28 31.26
C CYS A 262 1.29 -10.43 32.54
N THR A 263 -0.02 -10.25 32.42
CA THR A 263 -0.99 -10.39 33.51
C THR A 263 -1.72 -11.72 33.36
N PRO A 264 -1.46 -12.74 34.21
CA PRO A 264 -2.05 -14.08 34.05
C PRO A 264 -3.59 -14.09 34.00
N VAL A 265 -4.24 -13.16 34.71
CA VAL A 265 -5.72 -13.02 34.74
C VAL A 265 -6.29 -12.80 33.33
N TYR A 266 -5.59 -12.06 32.47
CA TYR A 266 -6.07 -11.70 31.13
C TYR A 266 -5.33 -12.43 30.01
N GLU A 267 -4.11 -12.89 30.28
CA GLU A 267 -3.16 -13.33 29.25
C GLU A 267 -2.77 -14.82 29.38
N ALA A 268 -3.36 -15.59 30.29
CA ALA A 268 -3.10 -17.03 30.41
C ALA A 268 -3.35 -17.79 29.09
N TRP A 269 -4.36 -17.37 28.31
CA TRP A 269 -4.67 -17.92 26.98
C TRP A 269 -3.61 -17.60 25.90
N LEU A 270 -2.69 -16.69 26.20
CA LEU A 270 -1.50 -16.35 25.41
C LEU A 270 -0.23 -17.02 25.93
N GLY A 271 -0.33 -17.85 26.98
CA GLY A 271 0.81 -18.56 27.56
C GLY A 271 1.49 -17.82 28.72
N CYS A 272 0.88 -16.76 29.24
CA CYS A 272 1.32 -16.13 30.49
C CYS A 272 1.16 -17.11 31.65
N LYS A 273 2.16 -17.18 32.52
CA LYS A 273 2.18 -18.04 33.72
C LYS A 273 2.26 -17.20 34.97
#